data_AF-A0AA43LP30-F1
#
_entry.id   AF-A0AA43LP30-F1
#
_cell.length_a   1.000
_cell.length_b   1.000
_cell.length_c   1.000
_cell.angle_alpha   90.00
_cell.angle_beta   90.00
_cell.angle_gamma   90.00
#
_symmetry.space_group_name_H-M   'P 1'
#
loop_
_entity.id
_entity.type
_entity.pdbx_description
1 polymer ?
#
loop_
_entity_poly.entity_id
_entity_poly.type
_entity_poly.pdbx_seq_one_letter_code
_entity_poly.pdbx_strand_id
1 'polypeptide(L)'
;MLYYIKKYPFSLTIILIVLYLSFFKPPSLDMPFFPGIDKVAHFCMYGGMSGMLWLEYLLNHRRERLSIKHIVVGAILCPIMFSGIVELGQEYLTAYRGGDWFDFLANTGGVLTASLFCWYVLRPRIIKKS
;
A
#
# COMPACT_ATOMS: atom_id res chain seq x y z
N MET A 1 -19.59 -5.74 7.30
CA MET A 1 -18.19 -6.05 7.68
C MET A 1 -17.69 -7.35 7.06
N LEU A 2 -18.35 -8.49 7.31
CA LEU A 2 -18.02 -9.80 6.70
C LEU A 2 -17.93 -9.79 5.16
N TYR A 3 -18.73 -8.96 4.50
CA TYR A 3 -18.71 -8.79 3.04
C TYR A 3 -17.35 -8.34 2.50
N TYR A 4 -16.73 -7.32 3.11
CA TYR A 4 -15.43 -6.80 2.66
C TYR A 4 -14.28 -7.76 2.98
N ILE A 5 -14.35 -8.47 4.10
CA ILE A 5 -13.35 -9.49 4.48
C ILE A 5 -13.29 -10.61 3.46
N LYS A 6 -14.44 -11.08 2.97
CA LYS A 6 -14.50 -12.10 1.92
C LYS A 6 -14.12 -11.58 0.54
N LYS A 7 -14.28 -10.29 0.29
CA LYS A 7 -14.05 -9.66 -1.02
C LYS A 7 -12.60 -9.21 -1.22
N TYR A 8 -11.90 -8.83 -0.14
CA TYR A 8 -10.52 -8.31 -0.18
C TYR A 8 -9.58 -9.01 0.83
N PRO A 9 -9.55 -10.36 0.89
CA PRO A 9 -8.78 -11.07 1.90
C PRO A 9 -7.27 -10.78 1.77
N PHE A 10 -6.72 -10.71 0.55
CA PHE A 10 -5.28 -10.53 0.36
C PHE A 10 -4.84 -9.10 0.69
N SER A 11 -5.62 -8.10 0.30
CA SER A 11 -5.33 -6.71 0.68
C SER A 11 -5.35 -6.54 2.19
N LEU A 12 -6.32 -7.13 2.90
CA LEU A 12 -6.37 -7.07 4.36
C LEU A 12 -5.14 -7.73 5.00
N THR A 13 -4.72 -8.89 4.51
CA THR A 13 -3.49 -9.54 4.98
C THR A 13 -2.27 -8.65 4.75
N ILE A 14 -2.12 -8.04 3.57
CA ILE A 14 -1.00 -7.14 3.28
C ILE A 14 -1.04 -5.90 4.18
N ILE A 15 -2.21 -5.31 4.42
CA ILE A 15 -2.36 -4.17 5.32
C ILE A 15 -1.88 -4.52 6.73
N LEU A 16 -2.28 -5.69 7.25
CA LEU A 16 -1.84 -6.16 8.56
C LEU A 16 -0.33 -6.41 8.61
N ILE A 17 0.24 -6.98 7.55
CA ILE A 17 1.69 -7.20 7.43
C ILE A 17 2.43 -5.85 7.41
N VAL A 18 1.99 -4.90 6.59
CA VAL A 18 2.62 -3.58 6.50
C VAL A 18 2.53 -2.84 7.83
N LEU A 19 1.37 -2.90 8.50
CA LEU A 19 1.21 -2.32 9.83
C LEU A 19 2.21 -2.93 10.82
N TYR A 20 2.26 -4.27 10.89
CA TYR A 20 3.20 -4.97 11.77
C TYR A 20 4.66 -4.59 11.47
N LEU A 21 5.07 -4.65 10.20
CA LEU A 21 6.45 -4.33 9.78
C LEU A 21 6.82 -2.87 10.04
N SER A 22 5.86 -1.95 9.99
CA SER A 22 6.10 -0.53 10.24
C SER A 22 6.47 -0.27 11.71
N PHE A 23 5.87 -1.01 12.65
CA PHE A 23 6.16 -0.92 14.08
C PHE A 23 7.16 -1.98 14.56
N PHE A 24 7.66 -2.84 13.69
CA PHE A 24 8.63 -3.86 14.06
C PHE A 24 10.02 -3.25 14.22
N LYS A 25 10.71 -3.58 15.32
CA LYS A 25 12.12 -3.24 15.50
C LYS A 25 12.97 -4.32 14.81
N PRO A 26 13.66 -4.01 13.70
CA PRO A 26 14.47 -5.01 13.03
C PRO A 26 15.59 -5.49 13.97
N PRO A 27 15.88 -6.81 14.00
CA PRO A 27 17.08 -7.29 14.68
C PRO A 27 18.31 -6.64 14.03
N SER A 28 19.32 -6.33 14.84
CA SER A 28 20.61 -5.82 14.36
C SER A 28 21.28 -6.90 13.52
N LEU A 29 21.00 -6.89 12.22
CA LEU A 29 21.76 -7.64 11.23
C LEU A 29 22.95 -6.79 10.81
N ASP A 30 24.16 -7.34 10.97
CA ASP A 30 25.38 -6.83 10.34
C ASP A 30 25.36 -7.15 8.83
N MET A 31 24.39 -6.60 8.11
CA MET A 31 24.29 -6.71 6.65
C MET A 31 24.75 -5.41 6.00
N PRO A 32 25.57 -5.45 4.93
CA PRO A 32 26.00 -4.28 4.21
C PRO A 32 24.84 -3.75 3.35
N PHE A 33 23.93 -3.02 3.98
CA PHE A 33 22.90 -2.28 3.26
C PHE A 33 23.49 -0.98 2.69
N PHE A 34 23.15 -0.65 1.45
CA PHE A 34 23.44 0.67 0.89
C PHE A 34 22.51 1.72 1.53
N PRO A 35 22.95 2.99 1.63
CA PRO A 35 22.11 4.07 2.16
C PRO A 35 20.78 4.19 1.39
N GLY A 36 19.65 4.21 2.09
CA GLY A 36 18.32 4.40 1.49
C GLY A 36 17.56 3.12 1.10
N ILE A 37 18.06 1.92 1.44
CA ILE A 37 17.31 0.67 1.22
C ILE A 37 15.96 0.65 1.95
N ASP A 38 15.88 1.31 3.11
CA ASP A 38 14.66 1.51 3.89
C ASP A 38 13.59 2.24 3.08
N LYS A 39 13.98 3.26 2.31
CA LYS A 39 13.06 3.99 1.41
C LYS A 39 12.52 3.09 0.30
N VAL A 40 13.37 2.21 -0.23
CA VAL A 40 12.95 1.22 -1.24
C VAL A 40 11.97 0.21 -0.62
N ALA A 41 12.21 -0.23 0.61
CA ALA A 41 11.30 -1.14 1.32
C ALA A 41 9.92 -0.48 1.54
N HIS A 42 9.90 0.77 1.99
CA HIS A 42 8.69 1.60 2.14
C HIS A 42 7.91 1.75 0.84
N PHE A 43 8.61 2.13 -0.24
CA PHE A 43 8.03 2.20 -1.58
C PHE A 43 7.39 0.87 -2.01
N CYS A 44 8.10 -0.25 -1.81
CA CYS A 44 7.60 -1.59 -2.15
C CYS A 44 6.42 -2.02 -1.27
N MET A 45 6.44 -1.72 0.02
CA MET A 45 5.38 -2.05 0.97
C MET A 45 4.06 -1.38 0.59
N TYR A 46 4.08 -0.06 0.39
CA TYR A 46 2.89 0.70 0.06
C TYR A 46 2.47 0.55 -1.40
N GLY A 47 3.42 0.35 -2.32
CA GLY A 47 3.13 -0.05 -3.69
C GLY A 47 2.46 -1.41 -3.77
N GLY A 48 2.93 -2.40 -3.00
CA GLY A 48 2.32 -3.72 -2.90
C GLY A 48 0.90 -3.67 -2.29
N MET A 49 0.72 -2.89 -1.22
CA MET A 49 -0.59 -2.68 -0.60
C MET A 49 -1.60 -2.06 -1.57
N SER A 50 -1.25 -0.91 -2.17
CA SER A 50 -2.12 -0.21 -3.12
C SER A 50 -2.37 -1.05 -4.37
N GLY A 51 -1.34 -1.71 -4.89
CA GLY A 51 -1.44 -2.59 -6.06
C GLY A 51 -2.37 -3.78 -5.82
N MET A 52 -2.34 -4.39 -4.63
CA MET A 52 -3.26 -5.47 -4.29
C MET A 52 -4.71 -4.98 -4.16
N LEU A 53 -4.92 -3.82 -3.52
CA LEU A 53 -6.24 -3.19 -3.43
C LEU A 53 -6.81 -2.93 -4.83
N TRP A 54 -5.99 -2.42 -5.74
CA TRP A 54 -6.34 -2.25 -7.15
C TRP A 54 -6.68 -3.58 -7.83
N LEU A 55 -5.83 -4.59 -7.68
CA LEU A 55 -6.00 -5.89 -8.33
C LEU A 55 -7.29 -6.57 -7.86
N GLU A 56 -7.50 -6.69 -6.55
CA GLU A 56 -8.73 -7.27 -6.00
C GLU A 56 -9.97 -6.46 -6.41
N TYR A 57 -9.88 -5.12 -6.46
CA TYR A 57 -10.98 -4.30 -6.95
C TYR A 57 -11.33 -4.62 -8.41
N LEU A 58 -10.32 -4.68 -9.29
CA LEU A 58 -10.50 -5.00 -10.71
C LEU A 58 -11.06 -6.41 -10.92
N LEU A 59 -10.56 -7.40 -10.19
CA LEU A 59 -11.00 -8.79 -10.28
C LEU A 59 -12.47 -8.94 -9.84
N ASN A 60 -12.84 -8.26 -8.75
CA ASN A 60 -14.20 -8.31 -8.20
C ASN A 60 -15.24 -7.55 -9.04
N HIS A 61 -14.82 -6.54 -9.82
CA HIS A 61 -15.73 -5.72 -10.63
C HIS A 61 -15.47 -5.90 -12.14
N ARG A 62 -14.89 -7.03 -12.55
CA ARG A 62 -14.48 -7.27 -13.95
C ARG A 62 -15.62 -7.22 -14.98
N ARG A 63 -16.86 -7.42 -14.53
CA ARG A 63 -18.09 -7.42 -15.35
C ARG A 63 -19.00 -6.21 -15.06
N GLU A 64 -18.57 -5.33 -14.17
CA GLU A 64 -19.36 -4.19 -13.70
C GLU A 64 -18.69 -2.88 -14.12
N ARG A 65 -19.45 -1.78 -14.10
CA ARG A 65 -18.89 -0.46 -14.36
C ARG A 65 -17.98 -0.07 -13.19
N LEU A 66 -16.68 0.08 -13.47
CA LEU A 66 -15.72 0.55 -12.47
C LEU A 66 -16.11 1.93 -11.93
N SER A 67 -16.19 2.04 -10.61
CA SER A 67 -16.42 3.32 -9.95
C SER A 67 -15.08 3.97 -9.61
N ILE A 68 -14.68 4.95 -10.42
CA ILE A 68 -13.39 5.64 -10.26
C ILE A 68 -13.26 6.27 -8.87
N LYS A 69 -14.35 6.81 -8.32
CA LYS A 69 -14.36 7.37 -6.96
C LYS A 69 -13.94 6.34 -5.90
N HIS A 70 -14.49 5.13 -5.98
CA HIS A 70 -14.15 4.07 -5.02
C HIS A 70 -12.69 3.64 -5.14
N ILE A 71 -12.15 3.63 -6.36
CA ILE A 71 -10.74 3.29 -6.58
C ILE A 71 -9.82 4.38 -6.04
N VAL A 72 -10.10 5.65 -6.36
CA VAL A 72 -9.30 6.78 -5.88
C VAL A 72 -9.34 6.84 -4.36
N VAL A 73 -10.51 6.67 -3.74
CA VAL A 73 -10.60 6.67 -2.28
C VAL A 73 -9.91 5.44 -1.69
N GLY A 74 -10.26 4.24 -2.15
CA GLY A 74 -9.84 3.00 -1.51
C GLY A 74 -8.39 2.59 -1.76
N ALA A 75 -7.87 2.82 -2.97
CA ALA A 75 -6.55 2.34 -3.37
C ALA A 75 -5.49 3.46 -3.47
N ILE A 76 -5.88 4.74 -3.35
CA ILE A 76 -4.95 5.87 -3.39
C ILE A 76 -5.01 6.68 -2.09
N LEU A 77 -6.14 7.33 -1.83
CA LEU A 77 -6.27 8.24 -0.70
C LEU A 77 -6.14 7.51 0.64
N CYS A 78 -6.84 6.37 0.81
CA CYS A 78 -6.79 5.59 2.03
C CYS A 78 -5.36 5.08 2.35
N PRO A 79 -4.62 4.46 1.40
CA PRO A 79 -3.23 4.07 1.65
C PRO A 79 -2.29 5.24 1.98
N ILE A 80 -2.42 6.40 1.33
CA ILE A 80 -1.61 7.60 1.63
C ILE A 80 -1.92 8.11 3.04
N MET A 81 -3.20 8.25 3.39
CA MET A 81 -3.61 8.67 4.73
C MET A 81 -3.16 7.68 5.80
N PHE A 82 -3.31 6.39 5.52
CA PHE A 82 -2.82 5.32 6.40
C PHE A 82 -1.30 5.42 6.60
N SER A 83 -0.53 5.69 5.54
CA SER A 83 0.90 5.96 5.64
C SER A 83 1.22 7.09 6.59
N GLY A 84 0.57 8.25 6.43
CA GLY A 84 0.80 9.40 7.30
C GLY A 84 0.48 9.09 8.77
N ILE A 85 -0.61 8.34 9.03
CA ILE A 85 -0.96 7.91 10.40
C ILE A 85 0.10 6.97 10.98
N VAL A 86 0.63 6.05 10.18
CA VAL A 86 1.68 5.13 10.61
C VAL A 86 2.98 5.87 10.92
N GLU A 87 3.39 6.83 10.09
CA GLU A 87 4.59 7.67 10.32
C GLU A 87 4.44 8.52 11.59
N LEU A 88 3.29 9.17 11.77
CA LEU A 88 2.99 9.89 13.02
C LEU A 88 2.94 8.92 14.22
N GLY A 89 2.41 7.71 14.02
CA GLY A 89 2.41 6.67 15.04
C GLY A 89 3.82 6.22 15.41
N GLN A 90 4.74 6.10 14.46
CA GLN A 90 6.14 5.79 14.75
C GLN A 90 6.76 6.90 15.60
N GLU A 91 6.58 8.16 15.21
CA GLU A 91 7.08 9.34 15.93
C GLU A 91 6.54 9.45 17.36
N TYR A 92 5.23 9.31 17.54
CA TYR A 92 4.58 9.59 18.83
C TYR A 92 4.38 8.38 19.74
N LEU A 93 4.38 7.16 19.19
CA LEU A 93 4.07 5.94 19.94
C LEU A 93 5.28 5.01 20.12
N THR A 94 6.43 5.30 19.51
CA THR A 94 7.63 4.47 19.65
C THR A 94 8.84 5.27 20.13
N ALA A 95 9.74 4.61 20.87
CA ALA A 95 10.95 5.24 21.41
C ALA A 95 12.23 4.93 20.60
N TYR A 96 12.12 4.13 19.54
CA TYR A 96 13.24 3.61 18.76
C TYR A 96 13.12 3.86 17.25
N ARG A 97 12.02 4.47 16.80
CA ARG A 97 11.79 4.83 15.40
C ARG A 97 11.13 6.20 15.38
N GLY A 98 11.69 7.13 14.60
CA GLY A 98 11.04 8.42 14.33
C GLY A 98 10.20 8.32 13.06
N GLY A 99 9.23 9.22 12.92
CA GLY A 99 8.57 9.45 11.64
C GLY A 99 9.48 10.21 10.69
N ASP A 100 9.49 9.84 9.41
CA ASP A 100 10.34 10.49 8.40
C ASP A 100 9.52 10.96 7.20
N TRP A 101 9.65 12.24 6.85
CA TRP A 101 9.02 12.80 5.67
C TRP A 101 9.46 12.12 4.37
N PHE A 102 10.70 11.62 4.30
CA PHE A 102 11.17 10.86 3.15
C PHE A 102 10.59 9.44 3.11
N ASP A 103 10.27 8.83 4.26
CA ASP A 103 9.51 7.58 4.31
C ASP A 103 8.08 7.81 3.82
N PHE A 104 7.42 8.86 4.31
CA PHE A 104 6.09 9.24 3.81
C PHE A 104 6.08 9.51 2.29
N LEU A 105 7.12 10.17 1.77
CA LEU A 105 7.28 10.41 0.34
C LEU A 105 7.50 9.11 -0.44
N ALA A 106 8.34 8.21 0.06
CA ALA A 106 8.58 6.91 -0.56
C ALA A 106 7.29 6.06 -0.59
N ASN A 107 6.54 6.05 0.51
CA ASN A 107 5.25 5.39 0.64
C ASN A 107 4.25 5.93 -0.38
N THR A 108 4.11 7.26 -0.45
CA THR A 108 3.24 7.94 -1.42
C THR A 108 3.67 7.63 -2.85
N GLY A 109 4.97 7.65 -3.15
CA GLY A 109 5.52 7.27 -4.44
C GLY A 109 5.17 5.85 -4.84
N GLY A 110 5.23 4.90 -3.89
CA GLY A 110 4.82 3.51 -4.07
C GLY A 110 3.34 3.40 -4.46
N VAL A 111 2.45 4.06 -3.71
CA VAL A 111 1.00 4.09 -3.98
C VAL A 111 0.70 4.64 -5.38
N LEU A 112 1.31 5.78 -5.73
CA LEU A 112 1.08 6.42 -7.03
C LEU A 112 1.62 5.57 -8.17
N THR A 113 2.81 4.99 -8.02
CA THR A 113 3.40 4.11 -9.04
C THR A 113 2.55 2.87 -9.27
N ALA A 114 2.12 2.21 -8.19
CA ALA A 114 1.22 1.07 -8.27
C ALA A 114 -0.11 1.45 -8.96
N SER A 115 -0.67 2.62 -8.62
CA SER A 115 -1.92 3.10 -9.22
C SER A 115 -1.79 3.37 -10.72
N LEU A 116 -0.69 4.00 -11.16
CA LEU A 116 -0.40 4.20 -12.58
C LEU A 116 -0.24 2.87 -13.30
N PHE A 117 0.54 1.95 -12.72
CA PHE A 117 0.72 0.61 -13.28
C PHE A 117 -0.62 -0.14 -13.39
N CYS A 118 -1.42 -0.18 -12.34
CA CYS A 118 -2.71 -0.84 -12.36
C CYS A 118 -3.68 -0.21 -13.37
N TRP A 119 -3.67 1.12 -13.51
CA TRP A 119 -4.54 1.82 -14.45
C TRP A 119 -4.18 1.59 -15.92
N TYR A 120 -2.89 1.69 -16.26
CA TYR A 120 -2.43 1.61 -17.66
C TYR A 120 -2.11 0.19 -18.10
N VAL A 121 -1.73 -0.71 -17.18
CA VAL A 121 -1.25 -2.06 -17.49
C VAL A 121 -2.28 -3.12 -17.12
N LEU A 122 -2.76 -3.16 -15.86
CA LEU A 122 -3.63 -4.26 -15.41
C LEU A 122 -5.09 -4.07 -15.83
N ARG A 123 -5.64 -2.86 -15.68
CA ARG A 123 -7.03 -2.55 -16.03
C ARG A 123 -7.42 -2.96 -17.45
N PRO A 124 -6.68 -2.61 -18.53
CA PRO A 124 -7.06 -3.02 -19.88
C PRO A 124 -6.93 -4.54 -20.11
N ARG A 125 -6.12 -5.25 -19.32
CA ARG A 125 -5.98 -6.72 -19.42
C ARG A 125 -7.11 -7.46 -18.69
N ILE A 126 -7.58 -6.91 -17.57
CA ILE A 126 -8.60 -7.56 -16.72
C ILE A 126 -10.01 -7.18 -17.17
N ILE A 127 -10.24 -5.90 -17.49
CA ILE A 127 -11.55 -5.41 -17.92
C ILE A 127 -11.66 -5.61 -19.44
N LYS A 128 -12.44 -6.60 -19.85
CA LYS A 128 -12.81 -6.74 -21.26
C LYS A 128 -13.72 -5.58 -21.64
N LYS A 129 -13.37 -4.84 -22.70
CA LYS A 129 -14.32 -3.96 -23.37
C LYS A 129 -15.41 -4.86 -23.96
N SER A 130 -16.61 -4.79 -23.40
CA SER A 130 -17.82 -5.27 -24.09
C SER A 130 -18.21 -4.30 -25.19
#